data_AF-A0A7V8FHQ0-F1
#
_entry.id   AF-A0A7V8FHQ0-F1
#
_cell.length_a   1.000
_cell.length_b   1.000
_cell.length_c   1.000
_cell.angle_alpha   90.00
_cell.angle_beta   90.00
_cell.angle_gamma   90.00
#
_symmetry.space_group_name_H-M   'P 1'
#
loop_
_entity.id
_entity.type
_entity.pdbx_description
1 polymer ?
#
loop_
_entity_poly.entity_id
_entity_poly.type
_entity_poly.pdbx_seq_one_letter_code
_entity_poly.pdbx_strand_id
1 'polypeptide(L)'
;MDYRFKIAEGDTVIRLVGTRLLQSREWAFQDFPTEYDENLTYVTDPRWRGQLQTKYSLGQWRASWDMTYVGKNLRVLPKSYQANPGSQSPIRNPSFVYHNMQVGYRFPGDKIDVYLGVDNVFDKDPPVNYFGADVGSAQYDNIGRYMYIGTTYKF
;
A
#
# COMPACT_ATOMS: atom_id res chain seq x y z
N MET A 1 4.76 -10.74 -10.76
CA MET A 1 4.05 -11.69 -11.65
C MET A 1 2.90 -10.96 -12.32
N ASP A 2 2.67 -11.21 -13.60
CA ASP A 2 1.56 -10.65 -14.39
C ASP A 2 0.84 -11.82 -15.04
N TYR A 3 -0.49 -11.86 -14.96
CA TYR A 3 -1.31 -12.92 -15.53
C TYR A 3 -2.52 -12.32 -16.24
N ARG A 4 -2.82 -12.86 -17.43
CA ARG A 4 -3.85 -12.32 -18.33
C ARG A 4 -4.73 -13.46 -18.80
N PHE A 5 -6.03 -13.27 -18.65
CA PHE A 5 -7.01 -14.31 -18.95
C PHE A 5 -8.40 -13.69 -19.12
N LYS A 6 -9.33 -14.46 -19.66
CA LYS A 6 -10.72 -14.02 -19.83
C LYS A 6 -11.60 -14.59 -18.73
N ILE A 7 -12.49 -13.76 -18.18
CA ILE A 7 -13.58 -14.16 -17.28
C ILE A 7 -14.85 -13.52 -17.80
N ALA A 8 -15.94 -14.28 -17.94
CA ALA A 8 -17.24 -13.77 -18.37
C ALA A 8 -17.14 -12.84 -19.60
N GLU A 9 -16.39 -13.29 -20.62
CA GLU A 9 -16.11 -12.57 -21.88
C GLU A 9 -15.25 -11.30 -21.77
N GLY A 10 -14.97 -10.82 -20.55
CA GLY A 10 -14.08 -9.69 -20.31
C GLY A 10 -12.62 -10.08 -20.16
N ASP A 11 -11.74 -9.15 -20.52
CA ASP A 11 -10.29 -9.29 -20.33
C ASP A 11 -9.91 -8.93 -18.90
N THR A 12 -9.23 -9.85 -18.22
CA THR A 12 -8.72 -9.68 -16.86
C THR A 12 -7.20 -9.67 -16.86
N VAL A 13 -6.61 -8.70 -16.16
CA VAL A 13 -5.19 -8.64 -15.86
C VAL A 13 -5.00 -8.62 -14.35
N ILE A 14 -4.21 -9.54 -13.83
CA ILE A 14 -3.80 -9.56 -12.43
C ILE A 14 -2.28 -9.38 -12.36
N ARG A 15 -1.83 -8.39 -11.58
CA ARG A 15 -0.42 -8.15 -11.30
C ARG A 15 -0.18 -8.21 -9.81
N LEU A 16 0.75 -9.07 -9.40
CA LEU A 16 1.24 -9.16 -8.03
C LEU A 16 2.72 -8.78 -7.98
N VAL A 17 3.05 -7.81 -7.12
CA VAL A 17 4.42 -7.45 -6.77
C VAL A 17 4.56 -7.56 -5.26
N GLY A 18 5.57 -8.28 -4.79
CA GLY A 18 5.86 -8.42 -3.37
C GLY A 18 7.36 -8.29 -3.14
N THR A 19 7.74 -7.64 -2.05
CA THR A 19 9.13 -7.42 -1.67
C THR A 19 9.38 -7.92 -0.26
N ARG A 20 10.52 -8.60 -0.08
CA ARG A 20 11.04 -8.97 1.24
C ARG A 20 12.29 -8.14 1.52
N LEU A 21 12.25 -7.28 2.53
CA LEU A 21 13.43 -6.60 3.01
C LEU A 21 14.30 -7.59 3.80
N LEU A 22 15.53 -7.78 3.35
CA LEU A 22 16.47 -8.73 3.97
C LEU A 22 17.24 -8.06 5.11
N GLN A 23 17.57 -6.78 4.95
CA GLN A 23 18.42 -6.02 5.85
C GLN A 23 18.16 -4.52 5.64
N SER A 24 18.19 -3.75 6.72
CA SER A 24 18.19 -2.27 6.69
C SER A 24 19.16 -1.81 7.76
N ARG A 25 20.37 -1.44 7.35
CA ARG A 25 21.46 -1.07 8.26
C ARG A 25 21.98 0.32 7.96
N GLU A 26 22.25 1.05 9.02
CA GLU A 26 22.88 2.36 8.97
C GLU A 26 24.16 2.34 9.81
N TRP A 27 25.20 3.00 9.31
CA TRP A 27 26.49 3.14 9.98
C TRP A 27 26.69 4.61 10.33
N ALA A 28 26.98 4.91 11.60
CA ALA A 28 27.25 6.27 12.03
C ALA A 28 28.61 6.78 11.51
N PHE A 29 29.60 5.89 11.42
CA PHE A 29 30.96 6.21 10.98
C PHE A 29 31.53 5.08 10.11
N GLN A 30 32.31 5.45 9.09
CA GLN A 30 32.94 4.49 8.17
C GLN A 30 34.07 3.68 8.84
N ASP A 31 34.73 4.27 9.84
CA ASP A 31 35.84 3.66 10.58
C ASP A 31 35.40 2.49 11.47
N PHE A 32 34.09 2.36 11.75
CA PHE A 32 33.51 1.29 12.56
C PHE A 32 32.57 0.41 11.71
N PRO A 33 33.09 -0.36 10.74
CA PRO A 33 32.27 -1.11 9.78
C PRO A 33 31.44 -2.23 10.44
N THR A 34 31.79 -2.65 11.65
CA THR A 34 31.07 -3.66 12.44
C THR A 34 30.00 -3.06 13.35
N GLU A 35 29.96 -1.74 13.51
CA GLU A 35 28.99 -1.03 14.34
C GLU A 35 27.90 -0.43 13.45
N TYR A 36 26.71 -1.00 13.52
CA TYR A 36 25.57 -0.55 12.75
C TYR A 36 24.29 -0.60 13.58
N ASP A 37 23.31 0.22 13.21
CA ASP A 37 21.94 0.08 13.66
C ASP A 37 21.12 -0.68 12.62
N GLU A 38 20.41 -1.73 13.06
CA GLU A 38 19.52 -2.53 12.21
C GLU A 38 18.07 -2.06 12.39
N ASN A 39 17.52 -1.48 11.34
CA ASN A 39 16.16 -0.94 11.27
C ASN A 39 15.15 -1.95 10.70
N LEU A 40 15.57 -3.13 10.25
CA LEU A 40 14.65 -4.15 9.74
C LEU A 40 13.50 -4.43 10.71
N THR A 41 12.27 -4.38 10.20
CA THR A 41 10.99 -4.46 10.94
C THR A 41 10.53 -3.19 11.65
N TYR A 42 11.29 -2.10 11.62
CA TYR A 42 10.80 -0.78 12.04
C TYR A 42 9.64 -0.32 11.15
N VAL A 43 8.86 0.66 11.60
CA VAL A 43 7.69 1.15 10.87
C VAL A 43 8.06 1.66 9.47
N THR A 44 9.20 2.30 9.30
CA THR A 44 9.68 2.75 7.97
C THR A 44 10.24 1.61 7.13
N ASP A 45 10.59 0.48 7.75
CA ASP A 45 11.32 -0.66 7.16
C ASP A 45 10.60 -2.00 7.37
N PRO A 46 9.30 -2.10 7.00
CA PRO A 46 8.54 -3.32 7.15
C PRO A 46 9.18 -4.42 6.32
N ARG A 47 9.33 -5.61 6.91
CA ARG A 47 9.98 -6.75 6.25
C ARG A 47 9.27 -7.18 4.97
N TRP A 48 7.96 -7.01 4.92
CA TRP A 48 7.14 -7.41 3.78
C TRP A 48 6.27 -6.25 3.33
N ARG A 49 6.27 -6.03 2.02
CA ARG A 49 5.31 -5.16 1.33
C ARG A 49 4.82 -5.87 0.09
N GLY A 50 3.60 -5.55 -0.33
CA GLY A 50 3.06 -6.10 -1.55
C GLY A 50 1.99 -5.22 -2.15
N GLN A 51 1.77 -5.40 -3.45
CA GLN A 51 0.71 -4.78 -4.20
C GLN A 51 0.10 -5.81 -5.15
N LEU A 52 -1.21 -5.97 -5.08
CA LEU A 52 -2.01 -6.73 -6.03
C LEU A 52 -2.87 -5.74 -6.81
N GLN A 53 -2.83 -5.80 -8.14
CA GLN A 53 -3.65 -4.99 -9.01
C GLN A 53 -4.46 -5.93 -9.89
N THR A 54 -5.78 -5.78 -9.86
CA THR A 54 -6.70 -6.50 -10.75
C THR A 54 -7.37 -5.46 -11.64
N LYS A 55 -7.30 -5.65 -12.95
CA LYS A 55 -8.02 -4.84 -13.93
C LYS A 55 -8.92 -5.74 -14.74
N TYR A 56 -10.16 -5.31 -14.94
CA TYR A 56 -11.17 -6.02 -15.71
C TYR A 56 -11.76 -5.07 -16.75
N SER A 57 -11.90 -5.52 -17.98
CA SER A 57 -12.56 -4.77 -19.05
C SER A 57 -13.52 -5.63 -19.83
N LEU A 58 -14.76 -5.15 -19.99
CA LEU A 58 -15.83 -5.80 -20.74
C LEU A 58 -16.53 -4.75 -21.61
N GLY A 59 -16.26 -4.79 -22.92
CA GLY A 59 -16.78 -3.80 -23.86
C GLY A 59 -16.37 -2.38 -23.47
N GLN A 60 -17.34 -1.54 -23.11
CA GLN A 60 -17.14 -0.15 -22.71
C GLN A 60 -16.83 0.02 -21.22
N TRP A 61 -17.06 -1.03 -20.43
CA TRP A 61 -16.85 -1.03 -18.99
C TRP A 61 -15.41 -1.39 -18.65
N ARG A 62 -14.87 -0.71 -17.64
CA ARG A 62 -13.62 -1.06 -16.98
C ARG A 62 -13.78 -1.00 -15.48
N ALA A 63 -13.14 -1.92 -14.77
CA ALA A 63 -13.04 -1.89 -13.33
C ALA A 63 -11.60 -2.18 -12.90
N SER A 64 -11.18 -1.60 -11.78
CA SER A 64 -9.95 -2.00 -11.11
C SER A 64 -10.17 -2.21 -9.63
N TRP A 65 -9.39 -3.13 -9.08
CA TRP A 65 -9.28 -3.39 -7.65
C TRP A 65 -7.81 -3.49 -7.30
N ASP A 66 -7.34 -2.57 -6.47
CA ASP A 66 -5.96 -2.45 -6.07
C ASP A 66 -5.85 -2.73 -4.57
N MET A 67 -4.94 -3.62 -4.19
CA MET A 67 -4.65 -3.96 -2.81
C MET A 67 -3.21 -3.61 -2.47
N THR A 68 -3.00 -2.84 -1.42
CA THR A 68 -1.67 -2.49 -0.91
C THR A 68 -1.46 -3.11 0.46
N TYR A 69 -0.47 -4.00 0.57
CA TYR A 69 -0.12 -4.72 1.80
C TYR A 69 1.13 -4.13 2.45
N VAL A 70 1.04 -3.90 3.76
CA VAL A 70 2.17 -3.58 4.64
C VAL A 70 2.21 -4.63 5.74
N GLY A 71 3.33 -5.34 5.86
CA GLY A 71 3.53 -6.33 6.91
C GLY A 71 3.60 -5.69 8.30
N LYS A 72 3.35 -6.51 9.32
CA LYS A 72 3.54 -6.11 10.73
C LYS A 72 4.93 -5.49 10.92
N ASN A 73 4.98 -4.42 11.69
CA ASN A 73 6.20 -3.69 12.01
C ASN A 73 6.19 -3.20 13.47
N LEU A 74 7.36 -2.81 13.96
CA LEU A 74 7.58 -2.21 15.26
C LEU A 74 7.32 -0.71 15.19
N ARG A 75 6.71 -0.17 16.24
CA ARG A 75 6.48 1.29 16.39
C ARG A 75 7.69 2.02 16.99
N VAL A 76 8.69 1.25 17.44
CA VAL A 76 9.98 1.72 17.97
C VAL A 76 11.12 1.08 17.19
N LEU A 77 12.32 1.66 17.28
CA LEU A 77 13.52 1.06 16.71
C LEU A 77 13.74 -0.37 17.24
N PRO A 78 14.18 -1.34 16.41
CA PRO A 78 14.43 -2.72 16.85
C PRO A 78 15.39 -2.81 18.04
N LYS A 79 16.45 -1.99 18.05
CA LYS A 79 17.40 -1.89 19.17
C LYS A 79 16.73 -1.44 20.48
N SER A 80 15.83 -0.45 20.41
CA SER A 80 15.03 0.00 21.56
C SER A 80 14.11 -1.11 22.07
N TYR A 81 13.48 -1.86 21.16
CA TYR A 81 12.63 -2.99 21.53
C TYR A 81 13.44 -4.12 22.19
N GLN A 82 14.65 -4.41 21.71
CA GLN A 82 15.52 -5.42 22.32
C GLN A 82 15.95 -5.03 23.75
N ALA A 83 16.26 -3.75 23.97
CA ALA A 83 16.65 -3.25 25.28
C ALA A 83 15.45 -3.15 26.25
N ASN A 84 14.29 -2.71 25.76
CA ASN A 84 13.07 -2.60 26.56
C ASN A 84 11.82 -2.90 25.71
N PRO A 85 11.34 -4.17 25.71
CA PRO A 85 10.16 -4.56 24.94
C PRO A 85 8.86 -3.86 25.35
N GLY A 86 8.81 -3.31 26.57
CA GLY A 86 7.64 -2.64 27.16
C GLY A 86 7.66 -1.12 27.01
N SER A 87 8.60 -0.55 26.25
CA SER A 87 8.78 0.90 26.14
C SER A 87 7.59 1.64 25.49
N GLN A 88 6.69 0.91 24.80
CA GLN A 88 5.52 1.49 24.15
C GLN A 88 4.37 0.48 24.09
N SER A 89 3.13 0.97 24.17
CA SER A 89 1.91 0.18 23.98
C SER A 89 0.93 0.88 23.03
N PRO A 90 0.44 0.21 21.96
CA PRO A 90 0.95 -1.06 21.44
C PRO A 90 2.39 -0.92 20.93
N ILE A 91 3.17 -1.99 21.00
CA ILE A 91 4.58 -2.00 20.56
C ILE A 91 4.75 -2.26 19.05
N ARG A 92 3.69 -2.77 18.40
CA ARG A 92 3.68 -3.15 16.98
C ARG A 92 2.40 -2.70 16.31
N ASN A 93 2.53 -2.39 15.02
CA ASN A 93 1.38 -2.31 14.14
C ASN A 93 1.06 -3.74 13.63
N PRO A 94 -0.22 -4.14 13.56
CA PRO A 94 -0.60 -5.36 12.84
C PRO A 94 -0.29 -5.20 11.34
N SER A 95 -0.51 -6.25 10.55
CA SER A 95 -0.44 -6.11 9.09
C SER A 95 -1.63 -5.34 8.54
N PHE A 96 -1.40 -4.54 7.51
CA PHE A 96 -2.41 -3.70 6.85
C PHE A 96 -2.58 -4.10 5.40
N VAL A 97 -3.82 -4.02 4.92
CA VAL A 97 -4.20 -4.17 3.52
C VAL A 97 -5.21 -3.07 3.25
N TYR A 98 -4.87 -2.15 2.35
CA TYR A 98 -5.81 -1.18 1.80
C TYR A 98 -6.41 -1.74 0.53
N HIS A 99 -7.67 -1.39 0.27
CA HIS A 99 -8.43 -1.82 -0.89
C HIS A 99 -8.98 -0.59 -1.59
N ASN A 100 -8.61 -0.40 -2.84
CA ASN A 100 -9.04 0.72 -3.65
C ASN A 100 -9.76 0.17 -4.88
N MET A 101 -10.84 0.83 -5.27
CA MET A 101 -11.70 0.40 -6.37
C MET A 101 -11.97 1.55 -7.32
N GLN A 102 -12.02 1.26 -8.61
CA GLN A 102 -12.52 2.19 -9.60
C GLN A 102 -13.40 1.46 -10.62
N VAL A 103 -14.48 2.09 -11.05
CA VAL A 103 -15.31 1.65 -12.17
C VAL A 103 -15.43 2.81 -13.15
N GLY A 104 -15.30 2.51 -14.44
CA GLY A 104 -15.42 3.49 -15.50
C GLY A 104 -16.18 2.96 -16.71
N TYR A 105 -16.74 3.89 -17.46
CA TYR A 105 -17.45 3.66 -18.70
C TYR A 105 -16.91 4.57 -19.79
N ARG A 106 -16.56 3.98 -20.93
CA ARG A 106 -16.12 4.71 -22.12
C ARG A 106 -17.27 4.83 -23.12
N PHE A 107 -17.70 6.07 -23.36
CA PHE A 107 -18.74 6.35 -24.34
C PHE A 107 -18.24 6.03 -25.75
N PRO A 108 -18.93 5.17 -26.50
CA PRO A 108 -18.60 4.90 -27.90
C PRO A 108 -18.70 6.18 -28.73
N GLY A 109 -17.78 6.39 -29.67
CA GLY A 109 -17.81 7.53 -30.60
C GLY A 109 -17.29 8.86 -30.01
N ASP A 110 -17.59 9.16 -28.75
CA ASP A 110 -17.40 10.51 -28.21
C ASP A 110 -16.04 10.78 -27.54
N LYS A 111 -15.12 9.81 -27.52
CA LYS A 111 -13.80 9.92 -26.85
C LYS A 111 -13.87 10.34 -25.37
N ILE A 112 -15.04 10.20 -24.73
CA ILE A 112 -15.31 10.49 -23.32
C ILE A 112 -15.18 9.20 -22.49
N ASP A 113 -14.51 9.28 -21.34
CA ASP A 113 -14.41 8.23 -20.33
C ASP A 113 -14.77 8.82 -18.97
N VAL A 114 -15.85 8.31 -18.35
CA VAL A 114 -16.31 8.73 -17.02
C VAL A 114 -16.00 7.61 -16.04
N TYR A 115 -15.53 7.96 -14.84
CA TYR A 115 -15.24 6.99 -13.80
C TYR A 115 -15.57 7.50 -12.40
N LEU A 116 -15.88 6.55 -11.53
CA LEU A 116 -16.03 6.74 -10.10
C LEU A 116 -15.04 5.82 -9.39
N GLY A 117 -14.39 6.32 -8.35
CA GLY A 117 -13.47 5.55 -7.53
C GLY A 117 -13.67 5.76 -6.04
N VAL A 118 -13.22 4.78 -5.28
CA VAL A 118 -13.21 4.76 -3.83
C VAL A 118 -11.87 4.22 -3.38
N ASP A 119 -11.10 5.06 -2.69
CA ASP A 119 -9.91 4.63 -1.98
C ASP A 119 -10.29 4.24 -0.54
N ASN A 120 -9.62 3.21 -0.01
CA ASN A 120 -9.95 2.63 1.29
C ASN A 120 -11.42 2.18 1.40
N VAL A 121 -11.84 1.28 0.49
CA VAL A 121 -13.19 0.71 0.35
C VAL A 121 -13.73 0.05 1.64
N PHE A 122 -12.88 -0.27 2.61
CA PHE A 122 -13.32 -0.83 3.89
C PHE A 122 -13.21 0.14 5.06
N ASP A 123 -12.91 1.42 4.80
CA ASP A 123 -12.73 2.48 5.81
C ASP A 123 -11.82 2.03 6.95
N LYS A 124 -10.66 1.48 6.56
CA LYS A 124 -9.68 0.98 7.51
C LYS A 124 -8.95 2.15 8.13
N ASP A 125 -9.09 2.29 9.44
CA ASP A 125 -8.34 3.30 10.21
C ASP A 125 -6.83 3.04 10.16
N PRO A 126 -6.00 4.11 10.19
CA PRO A 126 -4.58 3.97 10.45
C PRO A 126 -4.34 3.42 11.86
N PRO A 127 -3.13 2.90 12.16
CA PRO A 127 -2.78 2.57 13.53
C PRO A 127 -2.91 3.79 14.46
N VAL A 128 -3.15 3.55 15.74
CA VAL A 128 -3.31 4.65 16.73
C VAL A 128 -2.09 5.57 16.77
N ASN A 129 -2.32 6.87 16.92
CA ASN A 129 -1.30 7.92 16.94
C ASN A 129 -0.51 8.09 15.63
N TYR A 130 -1.09 7.72 14.50
CA TYR A 130 -0.59 8.05 13.16
C TYR A 130 -1.48 9.17 12.61
N PHE A 131 -0.91 10.38 12.53
CA PHE A 131 -1.63 11.59 12.14
C PHE A 131 -1.10 12.22 10.84
N GLY A 132 -0.17 11.54 10.15
CA GLY A 132 0.47 12.04 8.93
C GLY A 132 1.47 13.17 9.15
N ALA A 133 1.96 13.34 10.38
CA ALA A 133 2.86 14.43 10.76
C ALA A 133 4.35 14.03 10.72
N ASP A 134 4.68 12.75 10.51
CA ASP A 134 6.05 12.24 10.54
C ASP A 134 6.34 11.24 9.40
N VAL A 135 7.62 11.00 9.15
CA VAL A 135 8.08 10.07 8.09
C VAL A 135 7.59 8.63 8.36
N GLY A 136 7.47 8.26 9.63
CA GLY A 136 7.00 6.94 10.05
C GLY A 136 5.52 6.69 9.74
N SER A 137 4.71 7.76 9.68
CA SER A 137 3.27 7.67 9.45
C SER A 137 2.85 7.74 8.00
N ALA A 138 3.76 8.09 7.10
CA ALA A 138 3.51 8.13 5.66
C ALA A 138 3.14 6.77 5.03
N GLN A 139 3.36 5.65 5.73
CA GLN A 139 2.96 4.32 5.24
C GLN A 139 1.46 4.03 5.37
N TYR A 140 0.76 4.81 6.18
CA TYR A 140 -0.66 4.62 6.47
C TYR A 140 -1.43 5.84 5.97
N ASP A 141 -2.57 5.59 5.34
CA ASP A 141 -3.44 6.69 4.96
C ASP A 141 -4.07 7.29 6.21
N ASN A 142 -3.93 8.60 6.37
CA ASN A 142 -4.53 9.36 7.46
C ASN A 142 -5.88 9.95 7.04
N ILE A 143 -6.21 9.83 5.75
CA ILE A 143 -7.52 10.09 5.19
C ILE A 143 -8.24 8.73 5.22
N GLY A 144 -9.45 8.69 5.79
CA GLY A 144 -10.29 7.51 5.79
C GLY A 144 -10.77 7.15 4.38
N ARG A 145 -11.96 6.54 4.26
CA ARG A 145 -12.56 6.30 2.95
C ARG A 145 -12.74 7.59 2.15
N TYR A 146 -12.20 7.63 0.94
CA TYR A 146 -12.29 8.77 0.04
C TYR A 146 -12.94 8.37 -1.28
N MET A 147 -13.93 9.15 -1.73
CA MET A 147 -14.65 8.91 -2.98
C MET A 147 -14.38 10.03 -3.98
N TYR A 148 -14.26 9.68 -5.26
CA TYR A 148 -14.04 10.64 -6.33
C TYR A 148 -14.75 10.25 -7.62
N ILE A 149 -15.04 11.25 -8.45
CA ILE A 149 -15.58 11.11 -9.80
C ILE A 149 -14.71 11.91 -10.77
N GLY A 150 -14.51 11.40 -11.97
CA GLY A 150 -13.72 12.07 -12.99
C GLY A 150 -14.21 11.79 -14.40
N THR A 151 -13.86 12.69 -15.31
CA THR A 151 -14.12 12.56 -16.75
C THR A 151 -12.85 12.88 -17.52
N THR A 152 -12.49 12.01 -18.45
CA THR A 152 -11.39 12.23 -19.41
C THR A 152 -11.96 12.41 -20.79
N TYR A 153 -11.50 13.43 -21.51
CA TYR A 153 -11.75 13.62 -22.93
C TYR A 153 -10.44 13.51 -23.71
N LYS A 154 -10.42 12.75 -24.80
CA LYS A 154 -9.27 12.69 -25.71
C LYS A 154 -9.59 13.45 -26.99
N PHE A 155 -8.73 14.38 -27.38
CA PHE A 155 -8.84 15.13 -28.64
C PHE A 155 -8.41 14.29 -29.84
#